data_AF-A0A8I2YHP6-F1
#
_entry.id   AF-A0A8I2YHP6-F1
#
_cell.length_a   1.000
_cell.length_b   1.000
_cell.length_c   1.000
_cell.angle_alpha   90.00
_cell.angle_beta   90.00
_cell.angle_gamma   90.00
#
_symmetry.space_group_name_H-M   'P 1'
#
loop_
_entity.id
_entity.type
_entity.pdbx_description
1 polymer ?
#
loop_
_entity_poly.entity_id
_entity_poly.type
_entity_poly.pdbx_seq_one_letter_code
_entity_poly.pdbx_strand_id
1 'polypeptide(L)'
;MAKKRTNVIPIVEDARLPNKYRMLISTVDVIFADIAQPDQARIVIHNAQYFLKDGGHVVISIKASCVDSTIAPSVVFSQECRLSEPVNSSPSLRLRWNRMNVTMRW
;
A
#
# COMPACT_ATOMS: atom_id res chain seq x y z
N MET A 1 3.54 -1.92 -21.05
CA MET A 1 3.44 -0.53 -20.56
C MET A 1 4.69 -0.09 -19.78
N ALA A 2 5.28 -0.94 -18.91
CA ALA A 2 6.50 -0.61 -18.15
C ALA A 2 7.79 -0.48 -18.99
N LYS A 3 7.94 -1.22 -20.09
CA LYS A 3 9.16 -1.22 -20.93
C LYS A 3 9.58 0.13 -21.53
N LYS A 4 8.69 1.14 -21.57
CA LYS A 4 9.01 2.47 -22.12
C LYS A 4 9.49 3.48 -21.09
N ARG A 5 9.40 3.17 -19.79
CA ARG A 5 9.75 4.09 -18.70
C ARG A 5 10.91 3.53 -17.91
N THR A 6 12.03 4.24 -17.90
CA THR A 6 13.26 3.85 -17.18
C THR A 6 13.12 3.93 -15.66
N ASN A 7 12.13 4.65 -15.15
CA ASN A 7 11.83 4.79 -13.73
C ASN A 7 10.79 3.77 -13.21
N VAL A 8 10.45 2.75 -14.00
CA VAL A 8 9.51 1.70 -13.60
C VAL A 8 10.23 0.37 -13.63
N ILE A 9 10.40 -0.25 -12.47
CA ILE A 9 10.98 -1.58 -12.31
C ILE A 9 9.81 -2.56 -12.13
N PRO A 10 9.49 -3.40 -13.13
CA PRO A 10 8.44 -4.39 -12.98
C PRO A 10 8.92 -5.53 -12.08
N ILE A 11 8.11 -5.89 -11.09
CA ILE A 11 8.37 -7.00 -10.17
C ILE A 11 7.17 -7.94 -10.25
N VAL A 12 7.41 -9.18 -10.65
CA VAL A 12 6.36 -10.19 -10.83
C VAL A 12 6.48 -11.21 -9.71
N GLU A 13 6.03 -10.82 -8.53
CA GLU A 13 6.05 -11.66 -7.32
C GLU A 13 4.76 -11.44 -6.50
N ASP A 14 4.48 -12.35 -5.57
CA ASP A 14 3.35 -12.22 -4.65
C ASP A 14 3.66 -11.20 -3.55
N ALA A 15 2.87 -10.11 -3.47
CA ALA A 15 2.99 -9.05 -2.48
C ALA A 15 2.85 -9.53 -1.02
N ARG A 16 2.30 -10.73 -0.78
CA ARG A 16 2.22 -11.36 0.55
C ARG A 16 3.58 -11.83 1.06
N LEU A 17 4.57 -11.99 0.18
CA LEU A 17 5.88 -12.57 0.50
C LEU A 17 7.02 -11.58 0.22
N PRO A 18 7.16 -10.49 1.00
CA PRO A 18 8.17 -9.45 0.79
C PRO A 18 9.61 -9.97 0.82
N ASN A 19 9.85 -11.10 1.50
CA ASN A 19 11.14 -11.77 1.51
C ASN A 19 11.63 -12.17 0.10
N LYS A 20 10.73 -12.52 -0.83
CA LYS A 20 11.11 -13.00 -2.18
C LYS A 20 11.73 -11.91 -3.04
N TYR A 21 11.26 -10.67 -2.90
CA TYR A 21 11.74 -9.54 -3.67
C TYR A 21 12.53 -8.53 -2.84
N ARG A 22 12.89 -8.89 -1.60
CA ARG A 22 13.62 -8.00 -0.68
C ARG A 22 14.93 -7.48 -1.27
N MET A 23 15.64 -8.33 -2.01
CA MET A 23 16.91 -7.95 -2.64
C MET A 23 16.76 -7.04 -3.86
N LEU A 24 15.56 -6.95 -4.43
CA LEU A 24 15.29 -6.17 -5.64
C LEU A 24 14.94 -4.70 -5.34
N ILE A 25 14.57 -4.39 -4.09
CA ILE A 25 14.00 -3.11 -3.70
C ILE A 25 14.77 -2.52 -2.52
N SER A 26 15.12 -1.24 -2.63
CA SER A 26 15.65 -0.45 -1.52
C SER A 26 14.52 0.23 -0.74
N THR A 27 14.86 0.90 0.35
CA THR A 27 13.89 1.67 1.14
C THR A 27 13.13 2.71 0.30
N VAL A 28 11.81 2.76 0.42
CA VAL A 28 10.89 3.63 -0.33
C VAL A 28 10.29 4.73 0.54
N ASP A 29 9.99 5.87 -0.08
CA ASP A 29 9.37 7.01 0.59
C ASP A 29 7.84 6.87 0.70
N VAL A 30 7.23 6.26 -0.32
CA VAL A 30 5.77 6.09 -0.41
C VAL A 30 5.40 4.71 -0.94
N ILE A 31 4.47 4.04 -0.28
CA ILE A 31 3.83 2.81 -0.76
C ILE A 31 2.42 3.15 -1.26
N PHE A 32 2.10 2.72 -2.49
CA PHE A 32 0.76 2.81 -3.04
C PHE A 32 0.20 1.41 -3.28
N ALA A 33 -0.96 1.12 -2.70
CA ALA A 33 -1.58 -0.20 -2.77
C ALA A 33 -2.98 -0.15 -3.41
N ASP A 34 -3.14 -0.86 -4.52
CA ASP A 34 -4.39 -1.00 -5.28
C ASP A 34 -4.73 -2.47 -5.47
N ILE A 35 -4.76 -3.19 -4.34
CA ILE A 35 -4.92 -4.64 -4.30
C ILE A 35 -6.39 -4.95 -4.03
N ALA A 36 -7.05 -5.67 -4.93
CA ALA A 36 -8.43 -6.13 -4.75
C ALA A 36 -8.48 -7.44 -3.94
N GLN A 37 -7.99 -7.40 -2.69
CA GLN A 37 -7.99 -8.55 -1.78
C GLN A 37 -8.54 -8.14 -0.40
N PRO A 38 -9.24 -9.04 0.31
CA PRO A 38 -9.75 -8.75 1.65
C PRO A 38 -8.63 -8.62 2.70
N ASP A 39 -7.43 -9.15 2.45
CA ASP A 39 -6.27 -9.04 3.34
C ASP A 39 -5.31 -7.87 2.98
N GLN A 40 -5.82 -6.86 2.28
CA GLN A 40 -5.04 -5.72 1.77
C GLN A 40 -4.27 -4.98 2.87
N ALA A 41 -4.92 -4.58 3.98
CA ALA A 41 -4.25 -3.85 5.07
C ALA A 41 -3.03 -4.63 5.60
N ARG A 42 -3.18 -5.94 5.80
CA ARG A 42 -2.09 -6.80 6.28
C ARG A 42 -0.93 -6.85 5.29
N ILE A 43 -1.21 -6.99 3.99
CA ILE A 43 -0.17 -7.00 2.94
C ILE A 43 0.60 -5.68 2.94
N VAL A 44 -0.13 -4.56 3.04
CA VAL A 44 0.47 -3.23 3.02
C VAL A 44 1.34 -2.98 4.24
N ILE A 45 0.86 -3.30 5.44
CA ILE A 45 1.63 -3.17 6.69
C ILE A 45 2.88 -4.06 6.63
N HIS A 46 2.74 -5.30 6.17
CA HIS A 46 3.86 -6.22 6.07
C HIS A 46 4.93 -5.71 5.09
N ASN A 47 4.53 -5.11 3.96
CA ASN A 47 5.47 -4.45 3.05
C ASN A 47 6.08 -3.18 3.64
N ALA A 48 5.29 -2.38 4.36
CA ALA A 48 5.76 -1.16 4.98
C ALA A 48 6.87 -1.42 6.00
N GLN A 49 6.77 -2.49 6.79
CA GLN A 49 7.81 -2.91 7.73
C GLN A 49 9.16 -3.22 7.08
N TYR A 50 9.16 -3.65 5.81
CA TYR A 50 10.36 -4.07 5.11
C TYR A 50 11.00 -2.96 4.30
N PHE A 51 10.16 -2.09 3.72
CA PHE A 51 10.60 -1.16 2.68
C PHE A 51 10.33 0.30 3.02
N LEU A 52 9.36 0.63 3.87
CA LEU A 52 9.02 2.03 4.13
C LEU A 52 10.06 2.66 5.05
N LYS A 53 10.53 3.86 4.70
CA LYS A 53 11.39 4.67 5.57
C LYS A 53 10.60 5.20 6.76
N ASP A 54 11.31 5.52 7.84
CA ASP A 54 10.72 6.25 8.97
C ASP A 54 10.15 7.60 8.50
N GLY A 55 8.88 7.87 8.84
CA GLY A 55 8.16 9.05 8.35
C GLY A 55 7.65 8.95 6.91
N GLY A 56 7.81 7.80 6.25
CA GLY A 56 7.24 7.53 4.94
C GLY A 56 5.71 7.47 4.95
N HIS A 57 5.11 7.55 3.77
CA HIS A 57 3.65 7.58 3.62
C HIS A 57 3.10 6.32 2.96
N VAL A 58 1.90 5.93 3.36
CA VAL A 58 1.17 4.82 2.75
C VAL A 58 -0.14 5.36 2.19
N VAL A 59 -0.44 5.00 0.94
CA VAL A 59 -1.67 5.35 0.26
C VAL A 59 -2.36 4.07 -0.19
N ILE A 60 -3.57 3.84 0.31
CA ILE A 60 -4.35 2.63 0.05
C ILE A 60 -5.60 3.00 -0.74
N SER A 61 -5.78 2.34 -1.88
CA SER A 61 -7.02 2.35 -2.65
C SER A 61 -7.93 1.26 -2.12
N ILE A 62 -8.99 1.63 -1.40
CA ILE A 62 -9.97 0.69 -0.82
C ILE A 62 -11.20 0.64 -1.72
N LYS A 63 -11.45 -0.52 -2.31
CA LYS A 63 -12.69 -0.78 -3.05
C LYS A 63 -13.62 -1.62 -2.18
N ALA A 64 -14.60 -0.98 -1.55
CA ALA A 64 -15.50 -1.62 -0.58
C ALA A 64 -16.14 -2.92 -1.11
N SER A 65 -16.53 -2.94 -2.39
CA SER A 65 -17.15 -4.11 -3.02
C SER A 65 -16.25 -5.36 -3.12
N CYS A 66 -14.93 -5.20 -2.98
CA CYS A 66 -13.96 -6.31 -3.05
C CYS A 66 -13.58 -6.88 -1.67
N VAL A 67 -13.89 -6.16 -0.60
CA VAL A 67 -13.67 -6.62 0.78
C VAL A 67 -14.89 -7.42 1.23
N ASP A 68 -16.06 -6.79 1.19
CA ASP A 68 -17.33 -7.44 1.48
C ASP A 68 -18.45 -6.65 0.80
N SER A 69 -19.16 -7.31 -0.12
CA SER A 69 -20.24 -6.71 -0.91
C SER A 69 -21.58 -6.65 -0.16
N THR A 70 -21.67 -7.29 1.01
CA THR A 70 -22.90 -7.40 1.79
C THR A 70 -23.07 -6.28 2.82
N ILE A 71 -21.98 -5.60 3.18
CA ILE A 71 -21.95 -4.54 4.18
C ILE A 71 -21.81 -3.15 3.56
N ALA A 72 -22.25 -2.14 4.30
CA ALA A 72 -22.18 -0.76 3.85
C ALA A 72 -20.71 -0.31 3.65
N PRO A 73 -20.39 0.42 2.56
CA PRO A 73 -19.02 0.88 2.27
C PRO A 73 -18.37 1.70 3.39
N SER A 74 -19.16 2.44 4.17
CA SER A 74 -18.69 3.21 5.32
C SER A 74 -18.14 2.32 6.43
N VAL A 75 -18.74 1.14 6.63
CA VAL A 75 -18.31 0.16 7.65
C VAL A 75 -17.00 -0.50 7.21
N VAL A 76 -16.91 -0.92 5.95
CA VAL A 76 -15.67 -1.48 5.36
C VAL A 76 -14.52 -0.49 5.52
N PHE A 77 -14.76 0.78 5.16
CA PHE A 77 -13.74 1.82 5.28
C PHE A 77 -13.27 2.01 6.72
N SER A 78 -14.20 2.02 7.67
CA SER A 78 -13.88 2.17 9.10
C SER A 78 -13.07 0.98 9.64
N GLN A 79 -13.37 -0.24 9.17
CA GLN A 79 -12.63 -1.46 9.54
C GLN A 79 -11.20 -1.44 8.97
N GLU A 80 -11.04 -1.10 7.69
CA GLU A 80 -9.73 -1.00 7.04
C GLU A 80 -8.87 0.13 7.63
N CYS A 81 -9.48 1.29 7.94
CA CYS A 81 -8.77 2.38 8.64
C CYS A 81 -8.27 1.94 10.00
N ARG A 82 -9.10 1.23 10.79
CA ARG A 82 -8.72 0.73 12.12
C ARG A 82 -7.57 -0.28 12.05
N LEU A 83 -7.55 -1.15 11.04
CA LEU A 83 -6.46 -2.11 10.84
C LEU A 83 -5.16 -1.43 10.42
N SER A 84 -5.25 -0.29 9.74
CA SER A 84 -4.12 0.46 9.20
C SER A 84 -3.53 1.48 10.20
N GLU A 85 -4.15 1.69 11.36
CA GLU A 85 -3.58 2.56 12.40
C GLU A 85 -2.38 1.88 13.07
N PRO A 86 -1.17 2.46 12.98
CA PRO A 86 -0.06 1.99 13.80
C PRO A 86 -0.35 2.33 15.26
N VAL A 87 -0.02 1.41 16.17
CA VAL A 87 -0.11 1.56 17.63
C VAL A 87 0.64 2.79 18.17
N ASN A 88 1.43 3.49 17.34
CA ASN A 88 2.14 4.70 17.74
C ASN A 88 2.53 5.60 16.54
N SER A 89 1.59 6.26 15.86
CA SER A 89 1.87 7.51 15.11
C SER A 89 0.58 8.15 14.59
N SER A 90 0.41 9.44 14.84
CA SER A 90 -0.78 10.24 14.50
C SER A 90 -1.16 10.15 13.01
N PRO A 91 -2.45 9.93 12.67
CA PRO A 91 -2.88 9.80 11.30
C PRO A 91 -3.14 11.18 10.69
N SER A 92 -2.19 11.73 9.93
CA SER A 92 -2.47 12.87 9.06
C SER A 92 -2.79 12.38 7.65
N LEU A 93 -4.02 11.95 7.44
CA LEU A 93 -4.59 11.71 6.11
C LEU A 93 -4.83 13.08 5.43
N ARG A 94 -3.89 13.50 4.59
CA ARG A 94 -4.03 14.71 3.76
C ARG A 94 -3.70 14.35 2.31
N LEU A 95 -4.74 14.06 1.53
CA LEU A 95 -4.65 13.89 0.08
C LEU A 95 -4.30 15.24 -0.57
N ARG A 96 -3.03 15.43 -0.94
CA ARG A 96 -2.62 16.49 -1.87
C ARG A 96 -1.77 15.87 -2.97
N TRP A 97 -2.41 15.63 -4.12
CA TRP A 97 -1.75 15.17 -5.33
C TRP A 97 -0.95 16.33 -5.95
N ASN A 98 0.34 16.44 -5.61
CA ASN A 98 1.28 17.13 -6.47
C ASN A 98 2.72 16.61 -6.25
N ARG A 99 3.31 16.08 -7.33
CA ARG A 99 4.72 15.66 -7.47
C ARG A 99 5.31 14.92 -6.27
N MET A 100 5.01 13.63 -6.14
CA MET A 100 5.84 12.70 -5.36
C MET A 100 6.23 11.52 -6.25
N ASN A 101 7.50 11.10 -6.17
CA ASN A 101 7.97 9.89 -6.81
C ASN A 101 7.29 8.69 -6.15
N VAL A 102 6.29 8.11 -6.81
CA VAL A 102 5.57 6.91 -6.35
C VAL A 102 6.36 5.69 -6.80
N THR A 103 6.94 4.93 -5.86
CA THR A 103 7.93 3.88 -6.19
C THR A 103 7.38 2.45 -6.13
N MET A 104 6.13 2.20 -5.74
CA MET A 104 5.56 0.85 -5.80
C MET A 104 4.07 0.88 -6.10
N ARG A 105 3.68 0.18 -7.16
CA ARG A 105 2.30 -0.07 -7.56
C ARG A 105 2.22 -1.53 -7.98
N TRP A 106 1.47 -2.31 -7.21
CA TRP A 106 1.04 -3.66 -7.56
C TRP A 106 -0.19 -3.58 -8.46
#